data_AF-A0A8H7V2E7-F1
#
_entry.id   AF-A0A8H7V2E7-F1
#
_cell.length_a   1.000
_cell.length_b   1.000
_cell.length_c   1.000
_cell.angle_alpha   90.00
_cell.angle_beta   90.00
_cell.angle_gamma   90.00
#
_symmetry.space_group_name_H-M   'P 1'
#
loop_
_entity.id
_entity.type
_entity.pdbx_description
1 polymer ?
#
loop_
_entity_poly.entity_id
_entity_poly.type
_entity_poly.pdbx_seq_one_letter_code
_entity_poly.pdbx_strand_id
1 'polypeptide(L)'
;MSDNSSIDSDMSNTEKELALMLSTFLQEGKQHSIKQHVVIDDDTATNNSSTLSTSFSSLAIQRQSKDIPDELKARSERAVNEHIRLLSSNMIRFLRKHEFKVRGTAGKIYTVTIGPRLECSCRDYQIRKSHCKHILFILLKELDIKDLSTAIFSTIFPSDEILKDVFRKYHPMP
;
A
#
# COMPACT_ATOMS: atom_id res chain seq x y z
N MET A 1 -46.69 14.92 -51.31
CA MET A 1 -45.83 15.78 -50.47
C MET A 1 -45.44 14.95 -49.28
N SER A 2 -44.17 14.57 -49.25
CA SER A 2 -43.65 13.36 -48.62
C SER A 2 -43.21 13.59 -47.18
N ASP A 3 -43.69 12.73 -46.29
CA ASP A 3 -42.99 12.01 -45.22
C ASP A 3 -41.94 12.76 -44.37
N ASN A 4 -42.34 13.11 -43.15
CA ASN A 4 -41.44 13.27 -42.01
C ASN A 4 -41.09 11.89 -41.45
N SER A 5 -39.87 11.40 -41.68
CA SER A 5 -39.35 10.22 -40.99
C SER A 5 -38.49 10.64 -39.79
N SER A 6 -38.87 10.15 -38.62
CA SER A 6 -38.11 10.21 -37.37
C SER A 6 -36.76 9.52 -37.53
N ILE A 7 -35.69 10.20 -37.15
CA ILE A 7 -34.37 9.61 -36.95
C ILE A 7 -34.30 9.16 -35.49
N ASP A 8 -34.56 7.87 -35.26
CA ASP A 8 -34.18 7.20 -34.02
C ASP A 8 -32.70 6.80 -34.16
N SER A 9 -31.83 7.51 -33.45
CA SER A 9 -30.41 7.21 -33.39
C SER A 9 -30.17 6.01 -32.47
N ASP A 10 -29.87 4.86 -33.06
CA ASP A 10 -29.41 3.65 -32.38
C ASP A 10 -28.13 3.94 -31.57
N MET A 11 -28.27 4.17 -30.27
CA MET A 11 -27.15 4.18 -29.32
C MET A 11 -26.50 2.79 -29.29
N SER A 12 -25.17 2.77 -29.46
CA SER A 12 -24.37 1.57 -29.44
C SER A 12 -24.46 0.87 -28.07
N ASN A 13 -24.41 -0.46 -28.07
CA ASN A 13 -24.66 -1.29 -26.88
C ASN A 13 -23.72 -0.95 -25.69
N THR A 14 -22.53 -0.44 -25.99
CA THR A 14 -21.53 0.01 -25.00
C THR A 14 -21.96 1.27 -24.26
N GLU A 15 -22.68 2.18 -24.92
CA GLU A 15 -23.12 3.43 -24.29
C GLU A 15 -24.31 3.20 -23.35
N LYS A 16 -25.14 2.19 -23.64
CA LYS A 16 -26.22 1.73 -22.73
C LYS A 16 -25.65 1.11 -21.46
N GLU A 17 -24.55 0.36 -21.57
CA GLU A 17 -23.86 -0.26 -20.42
C GLU A 17 -23.18 0.79 -19.53
N LEU A 18 -22.53 1.79 -20.13
CA LEU A 18 -21.93 2.91 -19.39
C LEU A 18 -23.00 3.76 -18.68
N ALA A 19 -24.14 4.02 -19.32
CA ALA A 19 -25.25 4.72 -18.69
C ALA A 19 -25.84 3.97 -17.48
N LEU A 20 -25.84 2.63 -17.51
CA LEU A 20 -26.30 1.78 -16.41
C LEU A 20 -25.30 1.74 -15.24
N MET A 21 -24.00 1.74 -15.53
CA MET A 21 -22.96 1.84 -14.47
C MET A 21 -22.93 3.22 -13.81
N LEU A 22 -23.22 4.29 -14.56
CA LEU A 22 -23.29 5.65 -14.01
C LEU A 22 -24.55 5.88 -13.15
N SER A 23 -25.69 5.30 -13.52
CA SER A 23 -26.93 5.45 -12.76
C SER A 23 -26.90 4.71 -11.41
N THR A 24 -26.27 3.52 -11.36
CA THR A 24 -26.06 2.77 -10.11
C THR A 24 -25.17 3.54 -9.12
N PHE A 25 -24.14 4.23 -9.60
CA PHE A 25 -23.25 5.02 -8.73
C PHE A 25 -23.92 6.25 -8.11
N LEU A 26 -24.88 6.88 -8.80
CA LEU A 26 -25.56 8.07 -8.31
C LEU A 26 -26.72 7.75 -7.34
N GLN A 27 -27.11 6.47 -7.23
CA GLN A 27 -28.25 6.04 -6.41
C GLN A 27 -27.86 5.54 -5.00
N GLU A 28 -26.58 5.35 -4.71
CA GLU A 28 -26.08 4.99 -3.36
C GLU A 28 -25.98 6.19 -2.39
N GLY A 29 -26.86 7.17 -2.58
CA GLY A 29 -27.03 8.35 -1.73
C GLY A 29 -28.39 8.39 -1.04
N LYS A 30 -28.80 7.32 -0.34
CA LYS A 30 -29.78 7.39 0.78
C LYS A 30 -29.99 6.03 1.48
N GLN A 31 -29.63 6.04 2.76
CA GLN A 31 -30.23 5.31 3.89
C GLN A 31 -30.35 3.78 3.80
N HIS A 32 -29.58 3.06 4.63
CA HIS A 32 -30.15 1.90 5.31
C HIS A 32 -29.59 1.74 6.73
N SER A 33 -30.54 1.78 7.66
CA SER A 33 -30.42 1.56 9.10
C SER A 33 -30.17 0.07 9.38
N ILE A 34 -29.17 -0.25 10.21
CA ILE A 34 -29.03 -1.56 10.84
C ILE A 34 -28.78 -1.35 12.33
N LYS A 35 -29.77 -1.78 13.12
CA LYS A 35 -29.72 -1.95 14.58
C LYS A 35 -28.70 -3.02 14.94
N GLN A 36 -27.81 -2.74 15.87
CA GLN A 36 -27.33 -3.74 16.82
C GLN A 36 -27.26 -3.14 18.22
N HIS A 37 -27.75 -3.94 19.15
CA HIS A 37 -28.14 -3.65 20.51
C HIS A 37 -27.05 -4.19 21.45
N VAL A 38 -26.39 -3.34 22.24
CA VAL A 38 -25.71 -3.75 23.48
C VAL A 38 -25.89 -2.63 24.50
N VAL A 39 -26.46 -3.03 25.64
CA VAL A 39 -26.75 -2.30 26.88
C VAL A 39 -25.44 -1.97 27.60
N ILE A 40 -25.36 -0.80 28.25
CA ILE A 40 -24.85 -0.57 29.62
C ILE A 40 -25.17 0.89 30.00
N ASP A 41 -25.73 1.03 31.20
CA ASP A 41 -26.22 2.22 31.91
C ASP A 41 -25.15 3.31 32.14
N ASP A 42 -25.58 4.59 32.26
CA ASP A 42 -25.37 5.45 33.45
C ASP A 42 -25.91 6.89 33.21
N ASP A 43 -26.15 7.57 34.32
CA ASP A 43 -27.15 8.59 34.62
C ASP A 43 -26.99 10.03 34.06
N THR A 44 -28.17 10.67 33.93
CA THR A 44 -28.52 12.07 34.27
C THR A 44 -28.05 13.29 33.45
N ALA A 45 -29.09 13.99 32.97
CA ALA A 45 -29.36 15.43 33.16
C ALA A 45 -28.82 16.49 32.17
N THR A 46 -29.78 16.98 31.36
CA THR A 46 -30.17 18.40 31.19
C THR A 46 -29.39 19.35 30.26
N ASN A 47 -30.08 19.66 29.14
CA ASN A 47 -30.54 20.99 28.73
C ASN A 47 -29.61 21.98 27.99
N ASN A 48 -30.09 22.36 26.78
CA ASN A 48 -30.11 23.69 26.15
C ASN A 48 -29.12 24.02 25.01
N SER A 49 -29.68 24.03 23.80
CA SER A 49 -29.76 25.14 22.83
C SER A 49 -28.50 25.92 22.41
N SER A 50 -28.18 25.72 21.13
CA SER A 50 -27.79 26.70 20.10
C SER A 50 -26.71 27.75 20.41
N THR A 51 -25.60 27.69 19.67
CA THR A 51 -25.07 28.86 18.93
C THR A 51 -24.16 28.40 17.79
N LEU A 52 -24.37 28.96 16.60
CA LEU A 52 -23.47 28.87 15.46
C LEU A 52 -22.15 29.54 15.85
N SER A 53 -21.08 28.76 15.96
CA SER A 53 -19.72 29.29 16.04
C SER A 53 -18.98 28.93 14.76
N THR A 54 -19.00 29.88 13.82
CA THR A 54 -18.07 29.95 12.70
C THR A 54 -16.66 30.12 13.25
N SER A 55 -15.95 29.02 13.37
CA SER A 55 -14.51 29.02 13.59
C SER A 55 -13.88 28.24 12.45
N PHE A 56 -13.29 28.97 11.50
CA PHE A 56 -12.35 28.43 10.54
C PHE A 56 -11.10 27.99 11.30
N SER A 57 -11.18 26.80 11.88
CA SER A 57 -10.07 26.18 12.58
C SER A 57 -9.07 25.70 11.55
N SER A 58 -7.94 26.40 11.49
CA SER A 58 -6.74 26.02 10.77
C SER A 58 -6.54 24.51 10.84
N LEU A 59 -6.59 23.84 9.69
CA LEU A 59 -6.25 22.44 9.53
C LEU A 59 -4.78 22.26 9.91
N ALA A 60 -4.52 22.06 11.20
CA ALA A 60 -3.30 21.45 11.65
C ALA A 60 -3.28 20.08 10.99
N ILE A 61 -2.45 19.94 9.95
CA ILE A 61 -2.04 18.64 9.44
C ILE A 61 -1.27 18.00 10.59
N GLN A 62 -2.02 17.33 11.48
CA GLN A 62 -1.44 16.43 12.45
C GLN A 62 -0.73 15.40 11.60
N ARG A 63 0.60 15.43 11.63
CA ARG A 63 1.43 14.34 11.16
C ARG A 63 0.98 13.13 11.98
N GLN A 64 0.02 12.37 11.45
CA GLN A 64 -0.30 11.07 11.98
C GLN A 64 1.02 10.31 11.95
N SER A 65 1.59 10.06 13.12
CA SER A 65 2.63 9.07 13.25
C SER A 65 2.01 7.80 12.70
N LYS A 66 2.40 7.42 11.48
CA LYS A 66 1.99 6.14 10.91
C LYS A 66 2.60 5.10 11.84
N ASP A 67 1.80 4.60 12.76
CA ASP A 67 2.19 3.48 13.59
C ASP A 67 2.64 2.36 12.67
N ILE A 68 3.86 1.87 12.92
CA ILE A 68 4.45 0.80 12.14
C ILE A 68 3.60 -0.45 12.42
N PRO A 69 3.02 -1.10 11.40
CA PRO A 69 2.16 -2.26 11.62
C PRO A 69 2.90 -3.37 12.39
N ASP A 70 2.25 -3.94 13.40
CA ASP A 70 2.84 -5.01 14.24
C ASP A 70 3.34 -6.20 13.40
N GLU A 71 2.61 -6.56 12.35
CA GLU A 71 3.02 -7.62 11.43
C GLU A 71 4.35 -7.29 10.72
N LEU A 72 4.56 -6.04 10.33
CA LEU A 72 5.82 -5.62 9.70
C LEU A 72 6.97 -5.73 10.71
N LYS A 73 6.74 -5.33 11.96
CA LYS A 73 7.74 -5.42 13.05
C LYS A 73 8.13 -6.88 13.30
N ALA A 74 7.16 -7.77 13.52
CA ALA A 74 7.42 -9.19 13.75
C ALA A 74 8.17 -9.87 12.59
N ARG A 75 7.89 -9.45 11.34
CA ARG A 75 8.60 -9.96 10.15
C ARG A 75 10.01 -9.40 10.02
N SER A 76 10.21 -8.14 10.41
CA SER A 76 11.50 -7.48 10.43
C SER A 76 12.42 -8.13 11.45
N GLU A 77 11.91 -8.44 12.64
CA GLU A 77 12.63 -9.20 13.67
C GLU A 77 13.07 -10.57 13.16
N ARG A 78 12.19 -11.31 12.46
CA ARG A 78 12.56 -12.59 11.84
C ARG A 78 13.66 -12.42 10.78
N ALA A 79 13.56 -11.40 9.94
CA ALA A 79 14.56 -11.15 8.90
C ALA A 79 15.95 -10.83 9.48
N VAL A 80 16.00 -10.22 10.67
CA VAL A 80 17.24 -9.88 11.39
C VAL A 80 17.82 -11.07 12.16
N ASN A 81 16.97 -11.88 12.80
CA ASN A 81 17.37 -12.97 13.69
C ASN A 81 17.64 -14.29 12.96
N GLU A 82 16.93 -14.56 11.88
CA GLU A 82 17.10 -15.78 11.13
C GLU A 82 18.40 -15.77 10.31
N HIS A 83 18.94 -16.97 10.09
CA HIS A 83 20.19 -17.15 9.36
C HIS A 83 20.02 -17.05 7.84
N ILE A 84 19.78 -15.84 7.35
CA ILE A 84 19.75 -15.50 5.92
C ILE A 84 21.12 -14.95 5.54
N ARG A 85 21.69 -15.42 4.42
CA ARG A 85 22.99 -14.93 3.91
C ARG A 85 22.84 -14.35 2.51
N LEU A 86 23.51 -13.23 2.25
CA LEU A 86 23.72 -12.77 0.88
C LEU A 86 24.76 -13.65 0.18
N LEU A 87 24.51 -14.01 -1.07
CA LEU A 87 25.43 -14.78 -1.92
C LEU A 87 26.03 -13.92 -3.03
N SER A 88 25.22 -13.07 -3.65
CA SER A 88 25.69 -12.17 -4.71
C SER A 88 24.76 -10.97 -4.83
N SER A 89 25.30 -9.86 -5.31
CA SER A 89 24.58 -8.62 -5.61
C SER A 89 24.97 -8.14 -7.01
N ASN A 90 23.99 -7.81 -7.86
CA ASN A 90 24.23 -7.33 -9.22
C ASN A 90 23.35 -6.12 -9.54
N MET A 91 24.00 -4.97 -9.78
CA MET A 91 23.31 -3.72 -10.10
C MET A 91 22.90 -3.69 -11.56
N ILE A 92 21.65 -4.03 -11.82
CA ILE A 92 21.06 -4.08 -13.18
C ILE A 92 20.91 -2.67 -13.76
N ARG A 93 20.47 -1.70 -12.95
CA ARG A 93 20.30 -0.31 -13.37
C ARG A 93 20.74 0.62 -12.25
N PHE A 94 21.70 1.49 -12.56
CA PHE A 94 22.30 2.42 -11.59
C PHE A 94 21.24 3.16 -10.77
N LEU A 95 21.30 3.00 -9.44
CA LEU A 95 20.39 3.59 -8.44
C LEU A 95 18.89 3.32 -8.66
N ARG A 96 18.50 2.37 -9.52
CA ARG A 96 17.10 2.11 -9.89
C ARG A 96 16.70 0.66 -9.81
N LYS A 97 17.61 -0.28 -10.04
CA LYS A 97 17.30 -1.72 -9.99
C LYS A 97 18.53 -2.51 -9.60
N HIS A 98 18.38 -3.30 -8.55
CA HIS A 98 19.43 -4.15 -8.01
C HIS A 98 18.90 -5.54 -7.70
N GLU A 99 19.63 -6.56 -8.11
CA GLU A 99 19.29 -7.97 -7.88
C GLU A 99 20.22 -8.57 -6.83
N PHE A 100 19.66 -9.32 -5.90
CA PHE A 100 20.37 -10.01 -4.84
C PHE A 100 20.01 -11.49 -4.86
N LYS A 101 21.01 -12.35 -4.68
CA LYS A 101 20.79 -13.77 -4.40
C LYS A 101 21.03 -14.01 -2.93
N VAL A 102 20.03 -14.54 -2.24
CA VAL A 102 20.10 -14.84 -0.81
C VAL A 102 19.89 -16.33 -0.55
N ARG A 103 20.63 -16.88 0.40
CA ARG A 103 20.39 -18.22 0.94
C ARG A 103 19.52 -18.09 2.18
N GLY A 104 18.32 -18.68 2.13
CA GLY A 104 17.41 -18.73 3.28
C GLY A 104 17.81 -19.81 4.30
N THR A 105 17.08 -19.86 5.42
CA THR A 105 17.34 -20.80 6.53
C THR A 105 17.30 -22.27 6.13
N ALA A 106 16.44 -22.64 5.17
CA ALA A 106 16.35 -24.00 4.63
C ALA A 106 17.44 -24.33 3.60
N GLY A 107 18.44 -23.46 3.40
CA GLY A 107 19.51 -23.64 2.42
C GLY A 107 19.14 -23.33 0.96
N LYS A 108 17.85 -23.08 0.68
CA LYS A 108 17.38 -22.69 -0.66
C LYS A 108 17.85 -21.27 -1.02
N ILE A 109 18.16 -21.08 -2.29
CA ILE A 109 18.56 -19.79 -2.85
C ILE A 109 17.32 -19.10 -3.41
N TYR A 110 17.16 -17.83 -3.06
CA TYR A 110 16.09 -16.97 -3.55
C TYR A 110 16.70 -15.74 -4.22
N THR A 111 16.03 -15.27 -5.27
CA THR A 111 16.35 -14.01 -5.94
C THR A 111 15.46 -12.93 -5.36
N VAL A 112 16.04 -11.81 -4.94
CA VAL A 112 15.36 -10.61 -4.46
C VAL A 112 15.71 -9.47 -5.39
N THR A 113 14.71 -8.78 -5.92
CA THR A 113 14.89 -7.61 -6.78
C THR A 113 14.37 -6.39 -6.06
N ILE A 114 15.22 -5.38 -5.88
CA ILE A 114 14.85 -4.06 -5.36
C ILE A 114 14.90 -3.07 -6.52
N GLY A 115 13.75 -2.52 -6.89
CA GLY A 115 13.61 -1.58 -8.00
C GLY A 115 12.20 -0.98 -8.04
N PRO A 116 11.67 -0.59 -9.22
CA PRO A 116 10.31 -0.02 -9.34
C PRO A 116 9.21 -0.94 -8.78
N ARG A 117 9.55 -2.22 -8.63
CA ARG A 117 8.80 -3.20 -7.85
C ARG A 117 9.75 -4.03 -7.00
N LEU A 118 9.39 -4.24 -5.74
CA LEU A 118 10.07 -5.18 -4.85
C LEU A 118 9.59 -6.59 -5.13
N GLU A 119 10.50 -7.50 -5.49
CA GLU A 119 10.16 -8.87 -5.86
C GLU A 119 11.05 -9.89 -5.14
N CYS A 120 10.49 -11.06 -4.85
CA CYS A 120 11.25 -12.19 -4.35
C CYS A 120 10.74 -13.52 -4.93
N SER A 121 11.64 -14.44 -5.27
CA SER A 121 11.27 -15.77 -5.77
C SER A 121 10.77 -16.73 -4.68
N CYS A 122 10.71 -16.31 -3.41
CA CYS A 122 10.26 -17.17 -2.32
C CYS A 122 8.73 -17.36 -2.32
N ARG A 123 8.29 -18.51 -1.80
CA ARG A 123 6.87 -18.87 -1.72
C ARG A 123 6.02 -17.84 -0.96
N ASP A 124 6.55 -17.29 0.13
CA ASP A 124 5.84 -16.32 0.96
C ASP A 124 5.52 -15.03 0.18
N TYR A 125 6.48 -14.50 -0.58
CA TYR A 125 6.22 -13.38 -1.50
C TYR A 125 5.23 -13.77 -2.60
N GLN A 126 5.40 -14.95 -3.20
CA GLN A 126 4.54 -15.39 -4.30
C GLN A 126 3.07 -15.47 -3.90
N ILE A 127 2.77 -15.85 -2.66
CA ILE A 127 1.42 -15.93 -2.10
C ILE A 127 0.90 -14.55 -1.66
N ARG A 128 1.67 -13.82 -0.84
CA ARG A 128 1.19 -12.57 -0.21
C ARG A 128 1.31 -11.34 -1.08
N LYS A 129 2.22 -11.35 -2.07
CA LYS A 129 2.61 -10.18 -2.87
C LYS A 129 3.02 -8.97 -2.03
N SER A 130 3.58 -9.22 -0.83
CA SER A 130 4.04 -8.21 0.14
C SER A 130 5.47 -8.51 0.62
N HIS A 131 6.03 -7.66 1.49
CA HIS A 131 7.41 -7.80 1.97
C HIS A 131 7.63 -9.14 2.68
N CYS A 132 8.31 -10.07 2.01
CA CYS A 132 8.79 -11.31 2.62
C CYS A 132 10.04 -11.05 3.48
N LYS A 133 10.37 -11.98 4.38
CA LYS A 133 11.60 -11.90 5.20
C LYS A 133 12.89 -11.69 4.40
N HIS A 134 12.96 -12.19 3.15
CA HIS A 134 14.12 -11.99 2.29
C HIS A 134 14.25 -10.55 1.76
N ILE A 135 13.12 -9.89 1.46
CA ILE A 135 13.12 -8.47 1.08
C ILE A 135 13.53 -7.64 2.28
N LEU A 136 12.93 -7.90 3.44
CA LEU A 136 13.27 -7.21 4.70
C LEU A 136 14.73 -7.42 5.08
N PHE A 137 15.29 -8.62 4.89
CA PHE A 137 16.70 -8.89 5.11
C PHE A 137 17.58 -7.97 4.26
N ILE A 138 17.29 -7.84 2.95
CA ILE A 138 18.05 -6.93 2.08
C ILE A 138 17.90 -5.48 2.54
N LEU A 139 16.69 -5.01 2.83
CA LEU A 139 16.46 -3.61 3.26
C LEU A 139 17.17 -3.30 4.58
N LEU A 140 17.10 -4.19 5.57
CA LEU A 140 17.59 -3.97 6.93
C LEU A 140 19.08 -4.27 7.11
N LYS A 141 19.60 -5.34 6.48
CA LYS A 141 20.98 -5.81 6.69
C LYS A 141 21.94 -5.39 5.59
N GLU A 142 21.50 -5.41 4.34
CA GLU A 142 22.37 -5.14 3.19
C GLU A 142 22.35 -3.66 2.79
N LEU A 143 21.17 -3.03 2.80
CA LEU A 143 20.98 -1.61 2.50
C LEU A 143 20.99 -0.71 3.76
N ASP A 144 21.14 -1.31 4.95
CA ASP A 144 21.22 -0.65 6.27
C ASP A 144 20.10 0.38 6.54
N ILE A 145 18.87 0.11 6.10
CA ILE A 145 17.71 0.98 6.32
C ILE A 145 17.09 0.64 7.69
N LYS A 146 17.53 1.32 8.75
CA LYS A 146 17.07 1.05 10.12
C LYS A 146 15.68 1.62 10.44
N ASP A 147 15.27 2.66 9.71
CA ASP A 147 14.00 3.34 9.95
C ASP A 147 12.86 2.64 9.20
N LEU A 148 12.06 1.88 9.94
CA LEU A 148 10.87 1.18 9.44
C LEU A 148 9.74 2.13 9.01
N SER A 149 9.79 3.42 9.38
CA SER A 149 8.85 4.44 8.89
C SER A 149 9.13 4.88 7.45
N THR A 150 10.27 4.48 6.89
CA THR A 150 10.63 4.76 5.50
C THR A 150 9.59 4.19 4.54
N ALA A 151 9.21 4.99 3.53
CA ALA A 151 8.16 4.64 2.58
C ALA A 151 8.35 3.27 1.91
N ILE A 152 9.59 2.81 1.72
CA ILE A 152 9.90 1.51 1.12
C ILE A 152 9.30 0.31 1.88
N PHE A 153 9.04 0.42 3.18
CA PHE A 153 8.40 -0.65 3.97
C PHE A 153 6.87 -0.65 3.86
N SER A 154 6.28 0.44 3.36
CA SER A 154 4.83 0.60 3.23
C SER A 154 4.29 0.23 1.85
N THR A 155 5.16 0.10 0.83
CA THR A 155 4.75 -0.18 -0.55
C THR A 155 5.67 -1.20 -1.21
N ILE A 156 5.11 -1.97 -2.15
CA ILE A 156 5.85 -2.86 -3.04
C ILE A 156 6.29 -2.14 -4.32
N PHE A 157 5.77 -0.95 -4.57
CA PHE A 157 6.06 -0.11 -5.74
C PHE A 157 6.70 1.21 -5.26
N PRO A 158 7.99 1.22 -4.90
CA PRO A 158 8.67 2.45 -4.50
C PRO A 158 8.86 3.39 -5.70
N SER A 159 8.82 4.69 -5.44
CA SER A 159 9.14 5.70 -6.45
C SER A 159 10.63 5.73 -6.78
N ASP A 160 10.96 6.33 -7.93
CA ASP A 160 12.35 6.53 -8.36
C ASP A 160 13.18 7.34 -7.35
N GLU A 161 12.55 8.28 -6.64
CA GLU A 161 13.21 9.08 -5.59
C GLU A 161 13.59 8.21 -4.39
N ILE A 162 12.66 7.39 -3.90
CA ILE A 162 12.92 6.44 -2.81
C ILE A 162 14.04 5.47 -3.20
N LEU A 163 14.04 4.96 -4.42
CA LEU A 163 15.08 4.03 -4.90
C LEU A 163 16.46 4.69 -4.93
N LYS A 164 16.54 5.94 -5.41
CA LYS A 164 17.80 6.70 -5.38
C LYS A 164 18.30 6.88 -3.96
N ASP A 165 17.43 7.23 -3.02
CA ASP A 165 17.80 7.41 -1.61
C ASP A 165 18.28 6.10 -0.97
N VAL A 166 17.57 5.01 -1.23
CA VAL A 166 17.89 3.66 -0.76
C VAL A 166 19.26 3.20 -1.27
N PHE A 167 19.57 3.44 -2.54
CA PHE A 167 20.83 3.00 -3.13
C PHE A 167 21.97 4.01 -2.99
N ARG A 168 21.72 5.25 -2.54
CA ARG A 168 22.74 6.30 -2.47
C ARG A 168 23.96 5.92 -1.64
N LYS A 169 23.74 5.16 -0.56
CA LYS A 169 24.80 4.68 0.34
C LYS A 169 25.34 3.32 -0.09
N TYR A 170 24.60 2.61 -0.94
CA TYR A 170 24.92 1.25 -1.33
C TYR A 170 25.91 1.23 -2.50
N HIS A 171 27.07 0.63 -2.25
CA HIS A 171 28.10 0.44 -3.26
C HIS A 171 28.27 -1.06 -3.44
N PRO A 172 27.92 -1.63 -4.63
CA PRO A 172 28.20 -3.03 -4.88
C PRO A 172 29.72 -3.22 -4.81
N MET A 173 30.16 -4.13 -3.95
CA MET A 173 31.58 -4.53 -3.90
C MET A 173 32.00 -5.03 -5.30
N PRO A 174 33.16 -4.60 -5.82
CA PRO A 174 33.68 -5.06 -7.11
C PRO A 174 34.00 -6.55 -7.13
#